data_AF-M1ET20-F1
#
_entry.id   AF-M1ET20-F1
#
_cell.length_a   1.000
_cell.length_b   1.000
_cell.length_c   1.000
_cell.angle_alpha   90.00
_cell.angle_beta   90.00
_cell.angle_gamma   90.00
#
_symmetry.space_group_name_H-M   'P 1'
#
loop_
_entity.id
_entity.type
_entity.pdbx_description
1 polymer ?
#
loop_
_entity_poly.entity_id
_entity_poly.type
_entity_poly.pdbx_seq_one_letter_code
_entity_poly.pdbx_strand_id
1 'polypeptide(L)'
;FPIKTNAEMVLALKLLNGKNSMESEKPTEYKRSRWTYHYEVTDTLSITSKMKDPPPDNIPMFTGNAYIVASRDFVQHVLENPKSRRLIEWVKDTYSPDEHLWATLQRAPWMPGSIPYHPKFHISDMTAIARLVKWQGHEGDVSRGAPYAPCSGTHQRSVCVYGTGDLHWILQNHHLLANKFDPKVDDNVLQCLEEYLRYKAIYGTDL
;
A
#
# COMPACT_ATOMS: atom_id res chain seq x y z
N PHE A 1 10.11 -7.54 -3.11
CA PHE A 1 10.31 -8.99 -3.33
C PHE A 1 9.11 -9.75 -2.75
N PRO A 2 8.68 -10.89 -3.31
CA PRO A 2 7.67 -11.74 -2.68
C PRO A 2 8.15 -12.26 -1.32
N ILE A 3 7.23 -12.46 -0.38
CA ILE A 3 7.51 -13.06 0.94
C ILE A 3 6.56 -14.22 1.26
N LYS A 4 5.87 -14.68 0.22
CA LYS A 4 4.94 -15.81 0.17
C LYS A 4 5.18 -16.54 -1.15
N THR A 5 4.97 -17.84 -1.15
CA THR A 5 4.93 -18.64 -2.38
C THR A 5 3.68 -18.30 -3.19
N ASN A 6 3.66 -18.65 -4.47
CA ASN A 6 2.47 -18.45 -5.31
C ASN A 6 1.22 -19.13 -4.71
N ALA A 7 1.36 -20.34 -4.16
CA ALA A 7 0.24 -21.07 -3.60
C ALA A 7 -0.32 -20.38 -2.33
N GLU A 8 0.54 -19.87 -1.46
CA GLU A 8 0.14 -19.03 -0.32
C GLU A 8 -0.55 -17.73 -0.75
N MET A 9 -0.03 -17.06 -1.79
CA MET A 9 -0.68 -15.87 -2.35
C MET A 9 -2.06 -16.20 -2.90
N VAL A 10 -2.21 -17.28 -3.67
CA VAL A 10 -3.51 -17.73 -4.18
C VAL A 10 -4.47 -18.03 -3.04
N LEU A 11 -4.03 -18.71 -1.98
CA LEU A 11 -4.85 -18.98 -0.80
C LEU A 11 -5.30 -17.68 -0.12
N ALA A 12 -4.39 -16.75 0.14
CA ALA A 12 -4.71 -15.45 0.72
C ALA A 12 -5.73 -14.67 -0.12
N LEU A 13 -5.58 -14.67 -1.45
CA LEU A 13 -6.52 -14.02 -2.36
C LEU A 13 -7.89 -14.70 -2.38
N LYS A 14 -7.95 -16.03 -2.30
CA LYS A 14 -9.22 -16.78 -2.16
C LYS A 14 -9.93 -16.42 -0.85
N LEU A 15 -9.19 -16.26 0.25
CA LEU A 15 -9.76 -15.88 1.55
C LEU A 15 -10.33 -14.45 1.56
N LEU A 16 -9.90 -13.57 0.66
CA LEU A 16 -10.54 -12.26 0.48
C LEU A 16 -11.96 -12.38 -0.09
N ASN A 17 -12.34 -13.52 -0.67
CA ASN A 17 -13.68 -13.81 -1.18
C ASN A 17 -14.23 -12.70 -2.11
N GLY A 18 -13.42 -12.31 -3.11
CA GLY A 18 -13.77 -11.26 -4.08
C GLY A 18 -13.59 -9.82 -3.57
N LYS A 19 -13.19 -9.62 -2.31
CA LYS A 19 -12.88 -8.29 -1.77
C LYS A 19 -11.46 -7.85 -2.15
N ASN A 20 -11.25 -6.54 -2.08
CA ASN A 20 -9.94 -5.92 -2.25
C ASN A 20 -9.20 -5.85 -0.89
N SER A 21 -7.89 -5.62 -0.92
CA SER A 21 -7.09 -5.32 0.27
C SER A 21 -6.06 -4.24 -0.06
N MET A 22 -6.24 -3.07 0.55
CA MET A 22 -5.34 -1.92 0.41
C MET A 22 -5.48 -1.00 1.61
N GLU A 23 -4.44 -0.22 1.88
CA GLU A 23 -4.47 0.81 2.92
C GLU A 23 -5.53 1.87 2.57
N SER A 24 -6.38 2.20 3.54
CA SER A 24 -7.43 3.20 3.37
C SER A 24 -7.86 3.73 4.74
N GLU A 25 -7.36 4.92 5.04
CA GLU A 25 -7.56 5.61 6.32
C GLU A 25 -8.00 7.05 6.10
N LYS A 26 -8.58 7.66 7.13
CA LYS A 26 -8.87 9.09 7.10
C LYS A 26 -7.58 9.89 6.94
N PRO A 27 -7.60 10.94 6.10
CA PRO A 27 -6.42 11.74 5.86
C PRO A 27 -6.05 12.59 7.07
N THR A 28 -4.76 12.65 7.37
CA THR A 28 -4.20 13.64 8.29
C THR A 28 -4.33 15.04 7.71
N GLU A 29 -4.27 16.06 8.56
CA GLU A 29 -4.30 17.46 8.11
C GLU A 29 -3.17 17.78 7.13
N TYR A 30 -1.96 17.25 7.41
CA TYR A 30 -0.82 17.35 6.51
C TYR A 30 -1.12 16.77 5.12
N LYS A 31 -1.67 15.55 5.04
CA LYS A 31 -1.96 14.91 3.74
C LYS A 31 -3.07 15.65 2.97
N ARG A 32 -4.02 16.31 3.64
CA ARG A 32 -5.09 17.08 2.96
C ARG A 32 -4.56 18.15 2.02
N SER A 33 -3.44 18.77 2.36
CA SER A 33 -2.81 19.80 1.51
C SER A 33 -2.48 19.31 0.10
N ARG A 34 -2.27 17.99 -0.09
CA ARG A 34 -1.89 17.37 -1.36
C ARG A 34 -2.96 17.44 -2.46
N TRP A 35 -4.21 17.71 -2.10
CA TRP A 35 -5.32 17.87 -3.07
C TRP A 35 -6.17 19.12 -2.83
N THR A 36 -5.75 20.03 -1.95
CA THR A 36 -6.41 21.32 -1.76
C THR A 36 -6.09 22.28 -2.90
N TYR A 37 -4.89 22.20 -3.45
CA TYR A 37 -4.38 23.09 -4.50
C TYR A 37 -3.99 22.31 -5.74
N HIS A 38 -3.98 22.99 -6.90
CA HIS A 38 -3.46 22.44 -8.14
C HIS A 38 -1.94 22.30 -8.05
N TYR A 39 -1.43 21.20 -8.59
CA TYR A 39 -0.01 20.94 -8.79
C TYR A 39 0.29 20.87 -10.28
N GLU A 40 1.40 21.49 -10.67
CA GLU A 40 1.89 21.52 -12.05
C GLU A 40 3.32 21.00 -12.10
N VAL A 41 3.66 20.34 -13.21
CA VAL A 41 5.02 19.89 -13.48
C VAL A 41 5.77 21.03 -14.13
N THR A 42 6.77 21.55 -13.42
CA THR A 42 7.79 22.44 -13.99
C THR A 42 9.06 21.61 -14.20
N ASP A 43 10.16 21.91 -13.52
CA ASP A 43 11.31 20.98 -13.38
C ASP A 43 11.02 19.90 -12.34
N THR A 44 10.19 20.22 -11.36
CA THR A 44 9.66 19.30 -10.34
C THR A 44 8.17 19.59 -10.13
N LEU A 45 7.46 18.63 -9.51
CA LEU A 45 6.05 18.83 -9.18
C LEU A 45 5.90 19.95 -8.14
N SER A 46 5.26 21.04 -8.51
CA SER A 46 5.17 22.26 -7.71
C SER A 46 3.71 22.62 -7.41
N ILE A 47 3.44 23.03 -6.17
CA ILE A 47 2.14 23.54 -5.75
C ILE A 47 1.89 24.93 -6.35
N THR A 48 0.66 25.18 -6.80
CA THR A 48 0.20 26.50 -7.26
C THR A 48 -0.68 27.17 -6.20
N SER A 49 -1.01 28.44 -6.38
CA SER A 49 -1.98 29.16 -5.52
C SER A 49 -3.45 28.87 -5.88
N LYS A 50 -3.71 28.11 -6.94
CA LYS A 50 -5.06 27.82 -7.41
C LYS A 50 -5.67 26.72 -6.53
N MET A 51 -6.75 27.04 -5.81
CA MET A 51 -7.52 26.02 -5.09
C MET A 51 -8.28 25.12 -6.06
N LYS A 52 -8.35 23.83 -5.73
CA LYS A 52 -9.15 22.85 -6.47
C LYS A 52 -10.61 22.90 -6.03
N ASP A 53 -11.49 22.56 -6.96
CA ASP A 53 -12.89 22.26 -6.63
C ASP A 53 -12.97 21.03 -5.71
N PRO A 54 -14.05 20.88 -4.91
CA PRO A 54 -14.26 19.67 -4.11
C PRO A 54 -14.21 18.38 -4.95
N PRO A 55 -13.86 17.22 -4.34
CA PRO A 55 -13.90 15.94 -5.03
C PRO A 55 -15.26 15.68 -5.69
N PRO A 56 -15.30 15.10 -6.90
CA PRO A 56 -16.54 14.87 -7.61
C PRO A 56 -17.45 13.90 -6.85
N ASP A 57 -18.75 13.98 -7.11
CA ASP A 57 -19.77 13.11 -6.51
C ASP A 57 -19.83 13.19 -4.96
N ASN A 58 -19.30 14.28 -4.37
CA ASN A 58 -19.22 14.52 -2.92
C ASN A 58 -18.56 13.36 -2.15
N ILE A 59 -17.60 12.68 -2.76
CA ILE A 59 -16.89 11.58 -2.12
C ILE A 59 -15.89 12.12 -1.07
N PRO A 60 -15.87 11.56 0.16
CA PRO A 60 -14.80 11.85 1.11
C PRO A 60 -13.48 11.27 0.63
N MET A 61 -12.40 12.04 0.74
CA MET A 61 -11.05 11.56 0.43
C MET A 61 -10.51 10.66 1.54
N PHE A 62 -9.80 9.61 1.15
CA PHE A 62 -9.05 8.71 2.02
C PHE A 62 -7.60 8.59 1.54
N THR A 63 -6.70 8.24 2.45
CA THR A 63 -5.27 8.07 2.14
C THR A 63 -4.84 6.63 2.35
N GLY A 64 -3.87 6.21 1.56
CA GLY A 64 -3.18 4.95 1.68
C GLY A 64 -1.83 5.02 0.98
N ASN A 65 -1.48 3.96 0.25
CA ASN A 65 -0.25 3.88 -0.54
C ASN A 65 -0.51 3.38 -1.97
N ALA A 66 0.54 3.40 -2.79
CA ALA A 66 0.48 3.04 -4.20
C ALA A 66 0.26 1.54 -4.48
N TYR A 67 0.37 0.67 -3.48
CA TYR A 67 0.29 -0.79 -3.61
C TYR A 67 -1.07 -1.30 -3.20
N ILE A 68 -1.72 -2.04 -4.10
CA ILE A 68 -3.08 -2.55 -3.88
C ILE A 68 -3.19 -4.03 -4.24
N VAL A 69 -4.11 -4.71 -3.57
CA VAL A 69 -4.72 -5.96 -4.05
C VAL A 69 -6.15 -5.65 -4.44
N ALA A 70 -6.49 -5.82 -5.70
CA ALA A 70 -7.82 -5.50 -6.23
C ALA A 70 -8.39 -6.67 -7.04
N SER A 71 -9.71 -6.85 -6.95
CA SER A 71 -10.45 -7.78 -7.79
C SER A 71 -10.52 -7.28 -9.24
N ARG A 72 -10.75 -8.22 -10.17
CA ARG A 72 -10.97 -7.88 -11.58
C ARG A 72 -12.16 -6.92 -11.75
N ASP A 73 -13.23 -7.14 -11.00
CA ASP A 73 -14.45 -6.31 -11.06
C ASP A 73 -14.18 -4.88 -10.59
N PHE A 74 -13.36 -4.72 -9.54
CA PHE A 74 -12.91 -3.40 -9.11
C PHE A 74 -12.15 -2.70 -10.25
N VAL A 75 -11.16 -3.36 -10.85
CA VAL A 75 -10.37 -2.80 -11.96
C VAL A 75 -11.25 -2.42 -13.14
N GLN A 76 -12.19 -3.29 -13.53
CA GLN A 76 -13.12 -3.00 -14.62
C GLN A 76 -13.98 -1.76 -14.29
N HIS A 77 -14.50 -1.67 -13.05
CA HIS A 77 -15.24 -0.48 -12.60
C HIS A 77 -14.38 0.79 -12.55
N VAL A 78 -13.09 0.70 -12.21
CA VAL A 78 -12.18 1.87 -12.28
C VAL A 78 -12.14 2.42 -13.71
N LEU A 79 -12.07 1.54 -14.71
CA LEU A 79 -11.92 1.90 -16.12
C LEU A 79 -13.23 2.37 -16.77
N GLU A 80 -14.36 1.77 -16.41
CA GLU A 80 -15.63 1.94 -17.12
C GLU A 80 -16.61 2.89 -16.39
N ASN A 81 -16.58 2.94 -15.06
CA ASN A 81 -17.57 3.70 -14.29
C ASN A 81 -17.34 5.22 -14.44
N PRO A 82 -18.36 6.00 -14.85
CA PRO A 82 -18.22 7.45 -15.02
C PRO A 82 -17.79 8.21 -13.76
N LYS A 83 -18.21 7.77 -12.57
CA LYS A 83 -17.79 8.39 -11.30
C LYS A 83 -16.30 8.16 -11.02
N SER A 84 -15.83 6.93 -11.26
CA SER A 84 -14.41 6.59 -11.13
C SER A 84 -13.56 7.42 -12.08
N ARG A 85 -13.97 7.54 -13.36
CA ARG A 85 -13.26 8.36 -14.35
C ARG A 85 -13.23 9.84 -13.99
N ARG A 86 -14.32 10.39 -13.45
CA ARG A 86 -14.34 11.77 -12.93
C ARG A 86 -13.34 11.97 -11.79
N LEU A 87 -13.27 11.04 -10.84
CA LEU A 87 -12.30 11.12 -9.76
C LEU A 87 -10.87 11.02 -10.28
N ILE A 88 -10.60 10.09 -11.21
CA ILE A 88 -9.28 9.94 -11.85
C ILE A 88 -8.88 11.24 -12.55
N GLU A 89 -9.80 11.87 -13.29
CA GLU A 89 -9.55 13.16 -13.92
C GLU A 89 -9.24 14.24 -12.88
N TRP A 90 -10.04 14.30 -11.81
CA TRP A 90 -9.90 15.28 -10.76
C TRP A 90 -8.58 15.16 -9.97
N VAL A 91 -7.99 13.96 -9.83
CA VAL A 91 -6.72 13.79 -9.09
C VAL A 91 -5.46 14.08 -9.93
N LYS A 92 -5.56 14.31 -11.25
CA LYS A 92 -4.39 14.43 -12.15
C LYS A 92 -3.39 15.52 -11.76
N ASP A 93 -3.90 16.61 -11.20
CA ASP A 93 -3.15 17.80 -10.77
C ASP A 93 -3.08 17.89 -9.24
N THR A 94 -3.01 16.74 -8.57
CA THR A 94 -2.75 16.62 -7.12
C THR A 94 -1.34 16.06 -6.87
N TYR A 95 -0.85 16.20 -5.65
CA TYR A 95 0.45 15.66 -5.25
C TYR A 95 0.34 14.21 -4.79
N SER A 96 1.14 13.32 -5.38
CA SER A 96 1.12 11.87 -5.11
C SER A 96 -0.29 11.27 -5.17
N PRO A 97 -0.99 11.37 -6.32
CA PRO A 97 -2.35 10.85 -6.47
C PRO A 97 -2.49 9.36 -6.17
N ASP A 98 -1.40 8.60 -6.33
CA ASP A 98 -1.28 7.20 -5.96
C ASP A 98 -1.49 6.92 -4.46
N GLU A 99 -1.26 7.90 -3.58
CA GLU A 99 -1.49 7.79 -2.13
C GLU A 99 -2.93 8.12 -1.68
N HIS A 100 -3.83 8.50 -2.59
CA HIS A 100 -5.23 8.78 -2.23
C HIS A 100 -6.27 8.30 -3.23
N LEU A 101 -5.92 8.09 -4.49
CA LEU A 101 -6.86 7.60 -5.52
C LEU A 101 -7.43 6.23 -5.14
N TRP A 102 -6.56 5.25 -4.89
CA TRP A 102 -6.99 3.88 -4.60
C TRP A 102 -7.72 3.78 -3.28
N ALA A 103 -7.16 4.40 -2.24
CA ALA A 103 -7.77 4.47 -0.92
C ALA A 103 -9.17 5.10 -0.97
N THR A 104 -9.39 6.12 -1.80
CA THR A 104 -10.69 6.77 -1.97
C THR A 104 -11.67 5.89 -2.77
N LEU A 105 -11.23 5.29 -3.88
CA LEU A 105 -12.07 4.37 -4.67
C LEU A 105 -12.48 3.13 -3.86
N GLN A 106 -11.61 2.61 -2.99
CA GLN A 106 -11.94 1.49 -2.09
C GLN A 106 -13.07 1.80 -1.11
N ARG A 107 -13.40 3.09 -0.92
CA ARG A 107 -14.42 3.54 0.02
C ARG A 107 -15.71 3.95 -0.68
N ALA A 108 -15.65 4.16 -2.00
CA ALA A 108 -16.78 4.56 -2.82
C ALA A 108 -17.86 3.45 -2.86
N PRO A 109 -19.11 3.69 -2.41
CA PRO A 109 -20.16 2.67 -2.32
C PRO A 109 -20.54 2.02 -3.66
N TRP A 110 -20.22 2.66 -4.78
CA TRP A 110 -20.45 2.15 -6.13
C TRP A 110 -19.30 1.29 -6.67
N MET A 111 -18.24 1.08 -5.89
CA MET A 111 -17.10 0.26 -6.29
C MET A 111 -17.24 -1.19 -5.78
N PRO A 112 -16.97 -2.20 -6.61
CA PRO A 112 -16.91 -3.60 -6.19
C PRO A 112 -15.89 -3.83 -5.08
N GLY A 113 -16.30 -4.54 -4.03
CA GLY A 113 -15.44 -4.82 -2.88
C GLY A 113 -15.15 -3.60 -1.99
N SER A 114 -15.89 -2.50 -2.16
CA SER A 114 -15.76 -1.32 -1.31
C SER A 114 -16.12 -1.58 0.16
N ILE A 115 -15.59 -0.74 1.04
CA ILE A 115 -15.88 -0.78 2.48
C ILE A 115 -16.45 0.57 2.96
N PRO A 116 -17.33 0.59 3.99
CA PRO A 116 -18.01 1.82 4.42
C PRO A 116 -17.06 2.92 4.88
N TYR A 117 -17.48 4.17 4.76
CA TYR A 117 -16.69 5.35 5.15
C TYR A 117 -16.26 5.40 6.63
N HIS A 118 -16.99 4.73 7.52
CA HIS A 118 -16.77 4.84 8.97
C HIS A 118 -15.35 4.40 9.38
N PRO A 119 -14.69 5.10 10.34
CA PRO A 119 -13.33 4.77 10.78
C PRO A 119 -13.11 3.36 11.29
N LYS A 120 -14.16 2.69 11.76
CA LYS A 120 -14.14 1.27 12.15
C LYS A 120 -13.68 0.33 11.02
N PHE A 121 -13.77 0.78 9.77
CA PHE A 121 -13.29 0.03 8.61
C PHE A 121 -11.93 0.52 8.13
N HIS A 122 -11.20 1.35 8.87
CA HIS A 122 -9.84 1.72 8.50
C HIS A 122 -8.99 0.45 8.36
N ILE A 123 -8.16 0.46 7.32
CA ILE A 123 -7.17 -0.59 7.07
C ILE A 123 -5.84 0.13 6.97
N SER A 124 -4.95 -0.08 7.94
CA SER A 124 -3.58 0.42 7.90
C SER A 124 -2.72 -0.40 6.93
N ASP A 125 -1.52 0.11 6.63
CA ASP A 125 -0.49 -0.62 5.88
C ASP A 125 -0.14 -1.98 6.52
N MET A 126 -0.08 -2.04 7.85
CA MET A 126 0.15 -3.28 8.60
C MET A 126 -1.02 -4.26 8.55
N THR A 127 -2.24 -3.79 8.28
CA THR A 127 -3.45 -4.64 8.19
C THR A 127 -3.72 -5.11 6.76
N ALA A 128 -3.50 -4.24 5.77
CA ALA A 128 -3.59 -4.62 4.36
C ALA A 128 -2.55 -5.69 4.02
N ILE A 129 -2.81 -6.50 3.00
CA ILE A 129 -1.89 -7.61 2.64
C ILE A 129 -0.93 -7.25 1.50
N ALA A 130 -1.13 -6.11 0.83
CA ALA A 130 -0.46 -5.80 -0.43
C ALA A 130 1.07 -5.67 -0.29
N ARG A 131 1.53 -4.91 0.72
CA ARG A 131 2.95 -4.59 0.88
C ARG A 131 3.33 -4.41 2.35
N LEU A 132 4.36 -5.13 2.78
CA LEU A 132 5.07 -4.88 4.03
C LEU A 132 6.15 -3.82 3.80
N VAL A 133 6.13 -2.75 4.60
CA VAL A 133 7.11 -1.66 4.54
C VAL A 133 7.49 -1.25 5.96
N LYS A 134 8.77 -0.99 6.22
CA LYS A 134 9.20 -0.29 7.44
C LYS A 134 9.54 1.17 7.12
N TRP A 135 8.85 2.07 7.82
CA TRP A 135 9.14 3.49 7.85
C TRP A 135 10.00 3.84 9.07
N GLN A 136 11.10 4.54 8.84
CA GLN A 136 12.08 4.94 9.85
C GLN A 136 11.45 5.60 11.08
N GLY A 137 10.43 6.45 10.88
CA GLY A 137 9.75 7.18 11.95
C GLY A 137 8.83 6.32 12.84
N HIS A 138 8.61 5.05 12.50
CA HIS A 138 7.77 4.12 13.26
C HIS A 138 8.55 2.92 13.81
N GLU A 139 9.86 2.88 13.56
CA GLU A 139 10.73 1.83 14.10
C GLU A 139 10.99 2.06 15.60
N GLY A 140 11.08 0.97 16.37
CA GLY A 140 11.43 1.08 17.78
C GLY A 140 11.26 -0.22 18.56
N ASP A 141 11.18 -0.10 19.88
CA ASP A 141 10.94 -1.25 20.76
C ASP A 141 9.48 -1.71 20.66
N VAL A 142 9.28 -2.90 20.06
CA VAL A 142 7.95 -3.50 19.87
C VAL A 142 7.27 -3.77 21.22
N SER A 143 8.03 -4.10 22.27
CA SER A 143 7.47 -4.29 23.61
C SER A 143 6.93 -3.00 24.24
N ARG A 144 7.30 -1.84 23.67
CA ARG A 144 6.86 -0.50 24.06
C ARG A 144 5.91 0.15 23.06
N GLY A 145 5.38 -0.62 22.11
CA GLY A 145 4.31 -0.18 21.21
C GLY A 145 4.76 0.26 19.81
N ALA A 146 6.03 0.08 19.44
CA ALA A 146 6.42 0.23 18.04
C ALA A 146 5.77 -0.90 17.20
N PRO A 147 5.26 -0.62 15.98
CA PRO A 147 4.71 -1.66 15.10
C PRO A 147 5.76 -2.68 14.66
N TYR A 148 7.04 -2.29 14.63
CA TYR A 148 8.14 -3.15 14.24
C TYR A 148 9.49 -2.67 14.77
N ALA A 149 10.42 -3.63 14.90
CA ALA A 149 11.79 -3.38 15.33
C ALA A 149 12.58 -2.52 14.32
N PRO A 150 13.69 -1.89 14.73
CA PRO A 150 14.58 -1.15 13.84
C PRO A 150 15.01 -1.94 12.60
N CYS A 151 15.20 -1.22 11.50
CA CYS A 151 15.73 -1.76 10.25
C CYS A 151 17.14 -2.31 10.47
N SER A 152 17.43 -3.51 9.97
CA SER A 152 18.77 -4.10 10.05
C SER A 152 19.70 -3.70 8.89
N GLY A 153 19.13 -3.14 7.82
CA GLY A 153 19.87 -2.59 6.69
C GLY A 153 20.08 -1.08 6.81
N THR A 154 19.59 -0.31 5.82
CA THR A 154 19.73 1.16 5.80
C THR A 154 18.42 1.83 5.42
N HIS A 155 18.29 3.14 5.64
CA HIS A 155 17.13 3.91 5.20
C HIS A 155 17.47 4.75 3.98
N GLN A 156 16.56 4.78 3.01
CA GLN A 156 16.64 5.73 1.91
C GLN A 156 15.26 6.35 1.70
N ARG A 157 15.17 7.69 1.81
CA ARG A 157 13.91 8.43 1.84
C ARG A 157 12.95 7.90 2.90
N SER A 158 13.46 7.67 4.11
CA SER A 158 12.72 7.17 5.29
C SER A 158 12.10 5.78 5.17
N VAL A 159 12.35 5.05 4.07
CA VAL A 159 11.95 3.64 3.90
C VAL A 159 13.16 2.75 4.14
N CYS A 160 13.01 1.73 4.98
CA CYS A 160 14.00 0.69 5.23
C CYS A 160 14.28 -0.10 3.94
N VAL A 161 15.54 -0.13 3.53
CA VAL A 161 16.12 -1.17 2.69
C VAL A 161 16.50 -2.31 3.63
N TYR A 162 15.75 -3.40 3.56
CA TYR A 162 15.91 -4.53 4.48
C TYR A 162 17.31 -5.11 4.43
N GLY A 163 17.81 -5.50 5.60
CA GLY A 163 18.99 -6.36 5.74
C GLY A 163 18.58 -7.77 6.17
N THR A 164 19.56 -8.68 6.24
CA THR A 164 19.36 -10.07 6.62
C THR A 164 18.75 -10.23 8.01
N GLY A 165 19.00 -9.29 8.93
CA GLY A 165 18.42 -9.29 10.28
C GLY A 165 16.90 -9.09 10.31
N ASP A 166 16.29 -8.61 9.22
CA ASP A 166 14.84 -8.41 9.11
C ASP A 166 14.10 -9.68 8.65
N LEU A 167 14.79 -10.72 8.17
CA LEU A 167 14.20 -11.91 7.53
C LEU A 167 13.12 -12.59 8.39
N HIS A 168 13.42 -12.81 9.67
CA HIS A 168 12.50 -13.50 10.57
C HIS A 168 11.18 -12.75 10.70
N TRP A 169 11.24 -11.43 10.89
CA TRP A 169 10.06 -10.58 10.97
C TRP A 169 9.34 -10.51 9.63
N ILE A 170 10.05 -10.37 8.51
CA ILE A 170 9.47 -10.36 7.17
C ILE A 170 8.62 -11.62 6.92
N LEU A 171 9.16 -12.81 7.23
CA LEU A 171 8.49 -14.08 6.99
C LEU A 171 7.28 -14.33 7.92
N GLN A 172 7.25 -13.71 9.09
CA GLN A 172 6.13 -13.82 10.04
C GLN A 172 4.92 -12.94 9.71
N ASN A 173 5.08 -11.94 8.85
CA ASN A 173 3.99 -11.04 8.49
C ASN A 173 3.09 -11.65 7.39
N HIS A 174 1.81 -11.29 7.38
CA HIS A 174 0.82 -11.86 6.44
C HIS A 174 0.85 -11.26 5.03
N HIS A 175 1.62 -10.19 4.82
CA HIS A 175 1.69 -9.53 3.52
C HIS A 175 2.22 -10.46 2.43
N LEU A 176 1.86 -10.15 1.18
CA LEU A 176 2.23 -10.93 0.01
C LEU A 176 3.64 -10.59 -0.47
N LEU A 177 3.97 -9.29 -0.46
CA LEU A 177 5.27 -8.78 -0.86
C LEU A 177 5.81 -7.79 0.18
N ALA A 178 7.12 -7.60 0.21
CA ALA A 178 7.78 -6.58 1.03
C ALA A 178 8.55 -5.55 0.17
N ASN A 179 8.72 -4.35 0.70
CA ASN A 179 9.50 -3.26 0.12
C ASN A 179 10.32 -2.51 1.20
N LYS A 180 11.61 -2.21 0.99
CA LYS A 180 12.43 -2.41 -0.23
C LYS A 180 13.64 -3.29 0.04
N PHE A 181 14.20 -3.80 -1.06
CA PHE A 181 15.42 -4.59 -1.09
C PHE A 181 16.36 -3.97 -2.12
N ASP A 182 17.66 -4.01 -1.86
CA ASP A 182 18.70 -3.58 -2.79
C ASP A 182 19.91 -4.50 -2.58
N PRO A 183 20.35 -5.26 -3.60
CA PRO A 183 21.50 -6.15 -3.48
C PRO A 183 22.81 -5.41 -3.15
N LYS A 184 22.87 -4.09 -3.38
CA LYS A 184 24.02 -3.26 -2.97
C LYS A 184 24.03 -2.93 -1.47
N VAL A 185 22.88 -3.04 -0.80
CA VAL A 185 22.77 -2.85 0.65
C VAL A 185 22.99 -4.18 1.36
N ASP A 186 22.24 -5.21 0.96
CA ASP A 186 22.42 -6.57 1.45
C ASP A 186 21.85 -7.52 0.39
N ASP A 187 22.70 -8.34 -0.22
CA ASP A 187 22.27 -9.35 -1.19
C ASP A 187 21.85 -10.66 -0.50
N ASN A 188 22.34 -10.92 0.71
CA ASN A 188 22.04 -12.16 1.42
C ASN A 188 20.56 -12.25 1.79
N VAL A 189 19.91 -11.13 2.15
CA VAL A 189 18.46 -11.11 2.41
C VAL A 189 17.65 -11.54 1.18
N LEU A 190 18.10 -11.20 -0.03
CA LEU A 190 17.45 -11.61 -1.27
C LEU A 190 17.70 -13.09 -1.56
N GLN A 191 18.96 -13.54 -1.48
CA GLN A 191 19.33 -14.94 -1.69
C GLN A 191 18.60 -15.87 -0.71
N CYS A 192 18.59 -15.54 0.58
CA CYS A 192 17.88 -16.32 1.61
C CYS A 192 16.37 -16.38 1.37
N LEU A 193 15.72 -15.26 0.98
CA LEU A 193 14.30 -15.28 0.64
C LEU A 193 14.01 -16.12 -0.59
N GLU A 194 14.85 -16.04 -1.62
CA GLU A 194 14.70 -16.83 -2.84
C GLU A 194 14.81 -18.33 -2.55
N GLU A 195 15.89 -18.75 -1.87
CA GLU A 195 16.10 -20.15 -1.49
C GLU A 195 14.97 -20.66 -0.61
N TYR A 196 14.59 -19.91 0.42
CA TYR A 196 13.51 -20.28 1.33
C TYR A 196 12.18 -20.46 0.60
N LEU A 197 11.77 -19.49 -0.23
CA LEU A 197 10.50 -19.56 -0.96
C LEU A 197 10.52 -20.62 -2.04
N ARG A 198 11.65 -20.83 -2.72
CA ARG A 198 11.81 -21.89 -3.72
C ARG A 198 11.73 -23.26 -3.09
N TYR A 199 12.46 -23.48 -2.01
CA TYR A 199 12.42 -24.73 -1.25
C TYR A 199 11.00 -25.01 -0.75
N LYS A 200 10.36 -24.01 -0.13
CA LYS A 200 8.98 -24.12 0.37
C LYS A 200 7.98 -24.43 -0.75
N ALA A 201 8.14 -23.86 -1.94
CA ALA A 201 7.24 -24.11 -3.06
C ALA A 201 7.40 -25.52 -3.68
N ILE A 202 8.60 -26.12 -3.63
CA ILE A 202 8.87 -27.44 -4.22
C ILE A 202 8.60 -28.56 -3.21
N TYR A 203 9.03 -28.36 -1.96
CA TYR A 203 9.09 -29.41 -0.94
C TYR A 203 8.16 -29.17 0.25
N GLY A 204 7.54 -27.99 0.37
CA GLY A 204 6.52 -27.75 1.38
C GLY A 204 5.28 -28.58 1.08
N THR A 205 5.04 -29.62 1.88
CA THR A 205 3.97 -30.59 1.65
C THR A 205 2.59 -30.13 2.15
N ASP A 206 2.49 -29.00 2.85
CA ASP A 206 1.28 -28.59 3.55
C ASP A 206 0.87 -27.14 3.24
N LEU A 207 -0.42 -26.97 2.91
CA LEU A 207 -1.17 -25.71 2.87
C LEU A 207 -2.49 -25.87 3.61
#